data_AF-A0A6B3FDH4-F1
#
_entry.id   AF-A0A6B3FDH4-F1
#
_cell.length_a   1.000
_cell.length_b   1.000
_cell.length_c   1.000
_cell.angle_alpha   90.00
_cell.angle_beta   90.00
_cell.angle_gamma   90.00
#
_symmetry.space_group_name_H-M   'P 1'
#
loop_
_entity.id
_entity.type
_entity.pdbx_description
1 polymer ?
#
loop_
_entity_poly.entity_id
_entity_poly.type
_entity_poly.pdbx_seq_one_letter_code
_entity_poly.pdbx_strand_id
1 'polypeptide(L)'
;MNATSTGALLLCRADPETVRPLAHLLREQMLLVRAGEEWSVLVPEGKPWRAGGAEQEAEPVDRVLGGWATALAVGSTWPVLALWWDADRAG
;
A
#
# COMPACT_ATOMS: atom_id res chain seq x y z
N MET A 1 -18.33 6.63 17.86
CA MET A 1 -17.18 5.93 17.25
C MET A 1 -17.57 5.66 15.80
N ASN A 2 -17.17 6.51 14.86
CA ASN A 2 -17.42 6.22 13.45
C ASN A 2 -16.28 5.37 12.89
N ALA A 3 -16.66 4.43 12.05
CA ALA A 3 -15.89 3.32 11.51
C ALA A 3 -14.49 3.71 11.01
N THR A 4 -13.57 2.76 11.14
CA THR A 4 -12.19 2.73 10.64
C THR A 4 -11.82 3.82 9.63
N SER A 5 -10.90 4.71 10.02
CA SER A 5 -10.29 5.67 9.10
C SER A 5 -9.73 4.93 7.87
N THR A 6 -10.06 5.37 6.64
CA THR A 6 -9.61 4.72 5.39
C THR A 6 -8.11 4.48 5.43
N GLY A 7 -7.73 3.22 5.18
CA GLY A 7 -6.37 2.75 5.34
C GLY A 7 -6.04 1.62 4.39
N ALA A 8 -4.75 1.37 4.24
CA ALA A 8 -4.24 0.35 3.35
C ALA A 8 -2.81 -0.04 3.72
N LEU A 9 -2.41 -1.24 3.31
CA LEU A 9 -1.04 -1.75 3.42
C LEU A 9 -0.75 -2.77 2.31
N LEU A 10 0.52 -2.96 1.99
CA LEU A 10 0.99 -4.02 1.09
C LEU A 10 1.79 -5.04 1.89
N LEU A 11 1.46 -6.31 1.76
CA LEU A 11 2.28 -7.42 2.28
C LEU A 11 3.14 -7.98 1.15
N CYS A 12 4.44 -8.03 1.38
CA CYS A 12 5.45 -8.50 0.45
C CYS A 12 6.10 -9.76 1.02
N ARG A 13 6.11 -10.87 0.27
CA ARG A 13 6.73 -12.13 0.73
C ARG A 13 8.25 -12.11 0.51
N ALA A 14 8.91 -11.17 1.15
CA ALA A 14 10.35 -10.96 1.13
C ALA A 14 10.77 -10.20 2.40
N ASP A 15 12.05 -10.28 2.76
CA ASP A 15 12.61 -9.50 3.85
C ASP A 15 12.65 -7.99 3.52
N PRO A 16 12.73 -7.10 4.53
CA PRO A 16 12.67 -5.66 4.31
C PRO A 16 13.79 -5.13 3.40
N GLU A 17 14.98 -5.72 3.41
CA GLU A 17 16.11 -5.23 2.61
C GLU A 17 15.94 -5.57 1.13
N THR A 18 15.29 -6.70 0.84
CA THR A 18 14.86 -7.05 -0.53
C THR A 18 13.72 -6.16 -1.03
N VAL A 19 12.79 -5.75 -0.17
CA VAL A 19 11.61 -4.93 -0.55
C VAL A 19 11.97 -3.45 -0.74
N ARG A 20 12.89 -2.91 0.05
CA ARG A 20 13.20 -1.48 0.12
C ARG A 20 13.50 -0.83 -1.25
N PRO A 21 14.31 -1.40 -2.15
CA PRO A 21 14.59 -0.79 -3.45
C PRO A 21 13.33 -0.63 -4.33
N LEU A 22 12.44 -1.62 -4.29
CA LEU A 22 11.20 -1.62 -5.06
C LEU A 22 10.16 -0.66 -4.46
N ALA A 23 10.15 -0.49 -3.14
CA ALA A 23 9.28 0.48 -2.47
C ALA A 23 9.53 1.93 -2.95
N HIS A 24 10.79 2.28 -3.26
CA HIS A 24 11.13 3.61 -3.80
C HIS A 24 10.51 3.89 -5.18
N LEU A 25 10.15 2.86 -5.94
CA LEU A 25 9.47 3.03 -7.24
C LEU A 25 8.03 3.53 -7.10
N LEU A 26 7.42 3.36 -5.93
CA LEU A 26 6.03 3.75 -5.66
C LEU A 26 5.86 5.26 -5.52
N ARG A 27 6.95 6.02 -5.44
CA ARG A 27 6.98 7.50 -5.33
C ARG A 27 6.14 8.07 -4.19
N GLU A 28 5.99 7.29 -3.12
CA GLU A 28 5.28 7.65 -1.89
C GLU A 28 6.19 7.31 -0.70
N GLN A 29 6.03 8.06 0.40
CA GLN A 29 6.71 7.74 1.65
C GLN A 29 6.06 6.51 2.28
N MET A 30 6.86 5.46 2.43
CA MET A 30 6.42 4.16 2.92
C MET A 30 7.15 3.80 4.20
N LEU A 31 6.39 3.49 5.24
CA LEU A 31 6.91 2.75 6.39
C LEU A 31 7.11 1.30 5.97
N LEU A 32 8.33 0.80 6.11
CA LEU A 32 8.68 -0.58 5.82
C LEU A 32 9.12 -1.28 7.10
N VAL A 33 8.38 -2.31 7.51
CA VAL A 33 8.69 -3.11 8.69
C VAL A 33 8.53 -4.60 8.40
N ARG A 34 9.16 -5.45 9.21
CA ARG A 34 9.00 -6.90 9.14
C ARG A 34 7.60 -7.30 9.64
N ALA A 35 6.97 -8.26 8.95
CA ALA A 35 5.60 -8.74 9.21
C ALA A 35 5.57 -10.28 9.39
N GLY A 36 6.51 -10.82 10.17
CA GLY A 36 6.74 -12.26 10.30
C GLY A 36 8.09 -12.66 9.70
N GLU A 37 8.36 -13.97 9.62
CA GLU A 37 9.66 -14.48 9.18
C GLU A 37 9.93 -14.19 7.69
N GLU A 38 8.92 -14.42 6.84
CA GLU A 38 9.03 -14.38 5.38
C GLU A 38 8.30 -13.19 4.74
N TRP A 39 7.84 -12.24 5.56
CA TRP A 39 6.99 -11.15 5.10
C TRP A 39 7.47 -9.81 5.62
N SER A 40 7.26 -8.80 4.78
CA SER A 40 7.40 -7.40 5.12
C SER A 40 6.11 -6.66 4.78
N VAL A 41 5.85 -5.57 5.48
CA VAL A 41 4.70 -4.70 5.23
C VAL A 41 5.17 -3.30 4.84
N LEU A 42 4.56 -2.77 3.80
CA LEU A 42 4.64 -1.36 3.41
C LEU A 42 3.35 -0.65 3.80
N VAL A 43 3.47 0.44 4.54
CA VAL A 43 2.34 1.30 4.92
C VAL A 43 2.59 2.71 4.40
N PRO A 44 1.70 3.27 3.55
CA PRO A 44 1.87 4.62 3.01
C PRO A 44 1.58 5.67 4.09
N GLU A 45 2.51 6.61 4.26
CA GLU A 45 2.41 7.68 5.25
C GLU A 45 1.50 8.80 4.77
N GLY A 46 1.62 9.18 3.49
CA GLY A 46 0.90 10.30 2.88
C GLY A 46 -0.60 10.06 2.68
N LYS A 47 -1.06 8.80 2.72
CA LYS A 47 -2.46 8.38 2.48
C LYS A 47 -3.05 9.07 1.23
N PRO A 48 -2.49 8.80 0.03
CA PRO A 48 -2.79 9.56 -1.19
C PRO A 48 -4.27 9.55 -1.62
N TRP A 49 -5.04 8.53 -1.23
CA TRP A 49 -6.50 8.50 -1.35
C TRP A 49 -7.23 9.57 -0.52
N ARG A 50 -6.52 10.38 0.27
CA ARG A 50 -7.03 11.57 0.96
C ARG A 50 -6.64 12.87 0.28
N ALA A 51 -5.68 12.84 -0.64
CA ALA A 51 -5.13 14.01 -1.32
C ALA A 51 -5.92 14.31 -2.61
N GLY A 52 -7.21 14.59 -2.48
CA GLY A 52 -8.00 15.26 -3.52
C GLY A 52 -8.04 16.76 -3.24
N GLY A 53 -7.52 17.59 -4.15
CA GLY A 53 -7.74 19.04 -4.07
C GLY A 53 -9.22 19.38 -4.34
N ALA A 54 -9.64 20.62 -4.07
CA ALA A 54 -11.04 21.06 -4.22
C ALA A 54 -11.66 20.82 -5.62
N GLU A 55 -10.83 20.53 -6.63
CA GLU A 55 -11.23 20.28 -8.03
C GLU A 55 -10.87 18.87 -8.53
N GLN A 56 -10.16 18.05 -7.74
CA GLN A 56 -9.74 16.69 -8.10
C GLN A 56 -10.36 15.68 -7.13
N GLU A 57 -11.23 14.81 -7.63
CA GLU A 57 -11.72 13.66 -6.86
C GLU A 57 -10.54 12.81 -6.38
N ALA A 58 -10.54 12.48 -5.10
CA ALA A 58 -9.53 11.61 -4.52
C ALA A 58 -9.68 10.20 -5.12
N GLU A 59 -8.56 9.61 -5.54
CA GLU A 59 -8.58 8.26 -6.12
C GLU A 59 -8.97 7.22 -5.05
N PRO A 60 -9.87 6.27 -5.36
CA PRO A 60 -10.29 5.23 -4.43
C PRO A 60 -9.09 4.41 -3.92
N VAL A 61 -9.12 4.06 -2.63
CA VAL A 61 -8.02 3.35 -1.95
C VAL A 61 -7.68 2.02 -2.64
N ASP A 62 -8.68 1.30 -3.14
CA ASP A 62 -8.52 0.03 -3.85
C ASP A 62 -7.76 0.20 -5.18
N ARG A 63 -8.04 1.29 -5.91
CA ARG A 63 -7.36 1.58 -7.18
C ARG A 63 -5.91 1.97 -6.96
N VAL A 64 -5.64 2.83 -5.98
CA VAL A 64 -4.27 3.22 -5.60
C VAL A 64 -3.45 1.99 -5.22
N LEU A 65 -3.98 1.15 -4.32
CA LEU A 65 -3.24 -0.01 -3.83
C LEU A 65 -3.07 -1.09 -4.89
N GLY A 66 -4.07 -1.29 -5.76
CA GLY A 66 -3.97 -2.21 -6.90
C GLY A 66 -2.86 -1.81 -7.86
N GLY A 67 -2.69 -0.50 -8.12
CA GLY A 67 -1.59 0.03 -8.92
C GLY A 67 -0.22 -0.27 -8.31
N TRP A 68 -0.04 -0.02 -7.02
CA TRP A 68 1.22 -0.31 -6.33
C TRP A 68 1.51 -1.81 -6.21
N ALA A 69 0.51 -2.63 -5.91
CA ALA A 69 0.68 -4.09 -5.88
C ALA A 69 1.13 -4.62 -7.24
N THR A 70 0.54 -4.12 -8.32
CA THR A 70 0.93 -4.47 -9.69
C THR A 70 2.37 -4.04 -9.97
N ALA A 71 2.76 -2.81 -9.61
CA ALA A 71 4.12 -2.32 -9.81
C ALA A 71 5.16 -3.18 -9.09
N LEU A 72 4.90 -3.57 -7.84
CA LEU A 72 5.78 -4.46 -7.08
C LEU A 72 5.81 -5.87 -7.67
N ALA A 73 4.65 -6.41 -8.08
CA ALA A 73 4.56 -7.74 -8.68
C ALA A 73 5.30 -7.82 -10.02
N VAL A 74 5.32 -6.74 -10.82
CA VAL A 74 6.11 -6.68 -12.06
C VAL A 74 7.61 -6.62 -11.76
N GLY A 75 8.01 -5.92 -10.70
CA GLY A 75 9.41 -5.73 -10.33
C GLY A 75 10.02 -6.84 -9.47
N SER A 76 9.25 -7.88 -9.12
CA SER A 76 9.69 -8.92 -8.21
C SER A 76 9.27 -10.33 -8.66
N THR A 77 9.86 -11.35 -8.03
CA THR A 77 9.50 -12.76 -8.23
C THR A 77 8.70 -13.33 -7.04
N TRP A 78 8.37 -12.48 -6.06
CA TRP A 78 7.71 -12.88 -4.81
C TRP A 78 6.27 -12.34 -4.74
N PRO A 79 5.37 -13.03 -4.03
CA PRO A 79 4.00 -12.58 -3.84
C PRO A 79 3.85 -11.20 -3.19
N VAL A 80 2.89 -10.42 -3.70
CA VAL A 80 2.44 -9.13 -3.14
C VAL A 80 0.94 -9.17 -2.90
N LEU A 81 0.49 -8.80 -1.71
CA LEU A 81 -0.92 -8.72 -1.35
C LEU A 81 -1.28 -7.27 -1.01
N ALA A 82 -2.33 -6.74 -1.63
CA ALA A 82 -2.94 -5.47 -1.27
C ALA A 82 -4.03 -5.72 -0.23
N LEU A 83 -3.99 -4.99 0.89
CA LEU A 83 -5.06 -4.96 1.88
C LEU A 83 -5.52 -3.52 2.09
N TRP A 84 -6.82 -3.28 2.00
CA TRP A 84 -7.41 -1.95 2.13
C TRP A 84 -8.77 -1.98 2.83
N TRP A 85 -9.17 -0.83 3.34
CA TRP A 85 -10.50 -0.62 3.91
C TRP A 85 -10.91 0.86 3.79
N ASP A 86 -12.20 1.08 3.57
CA ASP A 86 -12.86 2.39 3.63
C ASP A 86 -14.04 2.34 4.62
N ALA A 87 -14.99 3.29 4.52
CA ALA A 87 -16.14 3.35 5.41
C ALA A 87 -17.14 2.19 5.20
N ASP A 88 -17.15 1.60 4.00
CA ASP A 88 -18.19 0.70 3.52
C ASP A 88 -17.65 -0.68 3.09
N ARG A 89 -16.36 -0.76 2.72
CA ARG A 89 -15.74 -1.91 2.08
C ARG A 89 -14.34 -2.19 2.62
N ALA A 90 -13.91 -3.43 2.48
CA ALA A 90 -12.53 -3.86 2.68
C ALA A 90 -12.19 -4.96 1.67
N GLY A 91 -10.90 -5.11 1.35
CA GLY A 91 -10.41 -6.09 0.40
C GLY A 91 -8.92 -6.33 0.48
#